data_AF-A0A1P8JXL2-F1
#
_entry.id   AF-A0A1P8JXL2-F1
#
_cell.length_a   1.000
_cell.length_b   1.000
_cell.length_c   1.000
_cell.angle_alpha   90.00
_cell.angle_beta   90.00
_cell.angle_gamma   90.00
#
_symmetry.space_group_name_H-M   'P 1'
#
loop_
_entity.id
_entity.type
_entity.pdbx_description
1 polymer ?
#
loop_
_entity_poly.entity_id
_entity_poly.type
_entity_poly.pdbx_seq_one_letter_code
_entity_poly.pdbx_strand_id
1 'polypeptide(L)' 'MNSLLMTEEEILTLTGYKRPGDQEEELRKQGFYRARIGPTTGRVVLERAHYDAVCAGGKPATVNEPRVRPPTLRRKGIPA' A
#
# COMPACT_ATOMS: atom_id res chain seq x y z
N MET A 1 -24.45 -5.87 4.88
CA MET A 1 -23.46 -6.34 5.88
C MET A 1 -22.14 -5.68 5.55
N ASN A 2 -21.60 -4.84 6.44
CA ASN A 2 -20.37 -4.08 6.18
C ASN A 2 -19.16 -4.91 6.64
N SER A 3 -18.53 -5.64 5.71
CA SER A 3 -17.32 -6.41 6.01
C SER A 3 -16.15 -5.48 6.29
N LEU A 4 -15.43 -5.74 7.37
CA LEU A 4 -14.23 -4.99 7.76
C LEU A 4 -13.12 -5.07 6.69
N LEU A 5 -13.12 -6.14 5.90
CA LEU A 5 -12.17 -6.41 4.84
C LEU A 5 -12.86 -6.42 3.48
N MET A 6 -12.11 -6.07 2.43
CA MET A 6 -12.48 -6.30 1.04
C MET A 6 -12.60 -7.79 0.76
N THR A 7 -13.60 -8.19 -0.02
CA THR A 7 -13.74 -9.60 -0.44
C THR A 7 -12.74 -9.92 -1.55
N GLU A 8 -12.51 -11.22 -1.78
CA GLU A 8 -11.63 -11.67 -2.86
C GLU A 8 -12.13 -11.25 -4.24
N GLU A 9 -13.45 -11.25 -4.46
CA GLU A 9 -14.05 -10.83 -5.72
C GLU A 9 -13.82 -9.33 -5.98
N GLU A 10 -13.90 -8.51 -4.93
CA GLU A 10 -13.59 -7.09 -5.03
C GLU A 10 -12.10 -6.86 -5.31
N ILE A 11 -11.20 -7.58 -4.63
CA ILE A 11 -9.74 -7.51 -4.92
C ILE A 11 -9.44 -7.95 -6.35
N LEU A 12 -10.06 -9.03 -6.83
CA LEU A 12 -9.93 -9.49 -8.20
C LEU A 12 -10.42 -8.44 -9.19
N THR A 13 -11.54 -7.77 -8.89
CA THR A 13 -12.10 -6.70 -9.74
C THR A 13 -11.20 -5.47 -9.79
N LEU A 14 -10.58 -5.09 -8.67
CA LEU A 14 -9.68 -3.93 -8.59
C LEU A 14 -8.33 -4.17 -9.28
N THR A 15 -7.82 -5.39 -9.21
CA THR A 15 -6.45 -5.71 -9.67
C THR A 15 -6.42 -6.40 -11.03
N GLY A 16 -7.47 -7.14 -11.41
CA GLY A 16 -7.50 -8.02 -12.58
C GLY A 16 -6.61 -9.26 -12.47
N TYR A 17 -5.84 -9.39 -11.40
CA TYR A 17 -4.89 -10.49 -11.20
C TYR A 17 -5.49 -11.61 -10.36
N LYS A 18 -5.07 -12.85 -10.63
CA LYS A 18 -5.48 -14.04 -9.86
C LYS A 18 -4.48 -14.46 -8.79
N ARG A 19 -3.20 -14.15 -8.99
CA ARG A 19 -2.14 -14.54 -8.05
C ARG A 19 -2.07 -13.53 -6.90
N PRO A 20 -2.10 -13.97 -5.64
CA PRO A 20 -2.09 -13.05 -4.48
C PRO A 20 -0.90 -12.09 -4.44
N GLY A 21 0.28 -12.53 -4.91
CA GLY A 21 1.45 -11.66 -5.01
C GLY A 21 1.26 -10.51 -6.00
N ASP A 22 0.80 -10.83 -7.21
CA ASP A 22 0.52 -9.83 -8.26
C ASP A 22 -0.58 -8.85 -7.81
N GLN A 23 -1.62 -9.37 -7.13
CA GLN A 23 -2.69 -8.55 -6.54
C GLN A 23 -2.16 -7.57 -5.49
N GLU A 24 -1.34 -8.04 -4.54
CA GLU A 24 -0.77 -7.20 -3.49
C GLU A 24 0.16 -6.13 -4.07
N GLU A 25 1.03 -6.50 -5.01
CA GLU A 25 1.93 -5.56 -5.67
C GLU A 25 1.17 -4.45 -6.40
N GLU A 26 0.12 -4.81 -7.14
CA GLU A 26 -0.71 -3.85 -7.87
C GLU A 26 -1.44 -2.89 -6.92
N LEU A 27 -2.01 -3.41 -5.83
CA LEU A 27 -2.65 -2.58 -4.80
C LEU A 27 -1.66 -1.60 -4.16
N ARG A 28 -0.42 -2.02 -3.89
CA ARG A 28 0.62 -1.12 -3.37
C ARG A 28 0.96 -0.01 -4.35
N LYS A 29 1.05 -0.30 -5.65
CA LYS A 29 1.30 0.71 -6.70
C LYS A 29 0.20 1.77 -6.73
N GLN A 30 -1.05 1.35 -6.48
CA GLN A 30 -2.22 2.24 -6.41
C GLN A 30 -2.31 3.03 -5.09
N GLY A 31 -1.38 2.84 -4.15
CA GLY A 31 -1.34 3.57 -2.87
C GLY A 31 -2.03 2.86 -1.70
N PHE A 32 -2.50 1.63 -1.89
CA PHE A 32 -3.07 0.81 -0.83
C PHE A 32 -1.97 0.14 0.00
N TYR A 33 -1.18 0.93 0.75
CA TYR A 33 -0.02 0.42 1.50
C TYR A 33 -0.33 -0.58 2.61
N ARG A 34 -1.60 -0.69 3.02
CA ARG A 34 -2.06 -1.69 4.00
C ARG A 34 -2.47 -3.02 3.36
N ALA A 35 -2.45 -3.13 2.03
CA ALA A 35 -2.61 -4.40 1.36
C ALA A 35 -1.48 -5.34 1.77
N ARG A 36 -1.84 -6.57 2.17
CA ARG A 36 -0.88 -7.61 2.57
C ARG A 36 -1.42 -8.98 2.28
N ILE A 37 -0.54 -9.99 2.21
CA ILE A 37 -0.95 -11.39 2.15
C ILE A 37 -1.26 -11.89 3.57
N GLY A 38 -2.43 -12.52 3.74
CA GLY A 38 -2.86 -13.15 4.98
C GLY A 38 -1.98 -14.36 5.29
N PRO A 39 -1.40 -14.47 6.50
CA PRO A 39 -0.43 -15.53 6.82
C PRO A 39 -1.06 -16.93 6.84
N THR A 40 -2.34 -17.03 7.21
CA THR A 40 -3.06 -18.31 7.32
C THR A 40 -3.77 -18.70 6.02
N THR A 41 -4.27 -17.72 5.27
CA THR A 41 -5.10 -17.95 4.08
C THR A 41 -4.35 -17.83 2.77
N GLY A 42 -3.18 -17.18 2.76
CA GLY A 42 -2.42 -16.89 1.54
C GLY A 42 -3.13 -15.91 0.59
N ARG A 43 -4.22 -15.28 1.03
CA ARG A 43 -5.04 -14.35 0.24
C ARG A 43 -4.73 -12.91 0.59
N VAL A 44 -4.97 -11.99 -0.34
CA VAL A 44 -4.81 -10.57 -0.07
C VAL A 44 -5.84 -10.10 0.95
N VAL A 45 -5.38 -9.31 1.91
CA VAL A 45 -6.16 -8.66 2.94
C VAL A 45 -6.02 -7.16 2.76
N LEU A 46 -7.15 -6.48 2.58
CA LEU A 46 -7.25 -5.03 2.52
C LEU A 46 -8.44 -4.58 3.38
N GLU A 47 -8.22 -3.61 4.26
CA GLU A 47 -9.27 -3.05 5.11
C GLU A 47 -10.18 -2.14 4.28
N ARG A 48 -11.51 -2.29 4.40
CA ARG A 48 -12.48 -1.46 3.67
C ARG A 48 -12.33 0.03 4.03
N ALA A 49 -12.09 0.34 5.29
CA ALA A 49 -11.83 1.71 5.74
C ALA A 49 -10.58 2.34 5.09
N HIS A 50 -9.55 1.53 4.81
CA HIS A 50 -8.36 2.02 4.11
C HIS A 50 -8.64 2.25 2.62
N TYR A 51 -9.42 1.36 2.00
CA TYR A 51 -9.89 1.55 0.62
C TYR A 51 -10.65 2.88 0.47
N ASP A 52 -11.67 3.10 1.31
CA ASP A 52 -12.49 4.32 1.27
C ASP A 52 -11.64 5.58 1.50
N ALA A 53 -10.69 5.54 2.43
CA ALA A 53 -9.80 6.66 2.70
C ALA A 53 -8.94 7.04 1.49
N VAL A 54 -8.33 6.06 0.82
CA VAL A 54 -7.50 6.30 -0.39
C VAL A 54 -8.38 6.79 -1.55
N CYS A 55 -9.54 6.17 -1.79
CA CYS A 55 -10.46 6.55 -2.86
C CYS A 55 -11.05 7.96 -2.68
N ALA A 56 -11.27 8.40 -1.44
CA ALA A 56 -11.72 9.77 -1.14
C ALA A 56 -10.64 10.85 -1.41
N GLY A 57 -9.47 10.47 -1.93
CA GLY A 57 -8.31 11.37 -2.06
C GLY A 57 -7.66 11.68 -0.71
N GLY A 58 -8.09 11.01 0.36
CA GLY A 58 -7.41 11.02 1.63
C GLY A 58 -6.07 10.31 1.44
N LYS A 59 -4.98 11.07 1.35
CA LYS A 59 -3.66 10.47 1.59
C LYS A 59 -3.75 9.79 2.96
N PRO A 60 -3.55 8.46 3.05
CA PRO A 60 -3.63 7.79 4.34
C PRO A 60 -2.68 8.54 5.28
N ALA A 61 -3.16 8.90 6.46
CA ALA A 61 -2.35 9.56 7.47
C ALA A 61 -1.01 8.81 7.53
N THR A 62 0.07 9.56 7.32
CA THR A 62 1.39 9.18 6.81
C THR A 62 2.21 8.25 7.74
N VAL A 63 1.55 7.33 8.44
CA VAL A 63 2.12 6.46 9.46
C VAL A 63 2.98 5.36 8.84
N ASN A 64 2.72 4.95 7.58
CA ASN A 64 3.46 3.87 6.90
C ASN A 64 3.93 4.24 5.49
N GLU A 65 3.93 5.53 5.12
CA GLU A 65 4.54 5.93 3.84
C GLU A 65 6.07 5.77 3.96
N PRO A 66 6.73 4.98 3.10
CA PRO A 66 8.18 4.83 3.13
C PRO A 66 8.85 6.19 2.94
N ARG A 67 9.59 6.66 3.93
CA ARG A 67 10.33 7.92 3.85
C ARG A 67 11.77 7.67 3.43
N VAL A 68 12.21 8.38 2.39
CA VAL A 68 13.62 8.43 2.02
C VAL A 68 14.39 9.28 3.04
N ARG A 69 15.57 8.84 3.49
CA ARG A 69 16.43 9.67 4.34
C ARG A 69 17.01 10.82 3.50
N PRO A 70 16.98 12.07 3.98
CA PRO A 70 17.61 13.17 3.25
C PRO A 70 19.13 12.97 3.18
N PRO A 71 19.77 13.21 2.01
CA PRO A 71 21.21 13.03 1.84
C PRO A 71 22.01 14.12 2.56
N THR A 72 23.10 13.73 3.24
CA THR A 72 24.09 14.67 3.78
C THR A 72 25.13 15.00 2.71
N LEU A 73 25.07 16.21 2.15
CA LEU A 73 26.11 16.70 1.24
C LEU A 73 27.38 17.00 2.04
N ARG A 74 28.49 16.31 1.74
CA ARG A 74 29.82 16.69 2.26
C ARG A 74 30.22 18.03 1.63
N ARG A 75 30.37 19.07 2.44
CA ARG A 75 31.01 20.32 2.01
C ARG A 75 32.42 19.97 1.54
N LYS A 76 32.68 20.12 0.24
CA LYS A 76 34.01 19.98 -0.33
C LYS A 76 34.87 21.11 0.26
N GLY A 77 35.95 20.76 0.95
CA GLY A 77 36.86 21.72 1.56
C GLY A 77 37.34 22.72 0.52
N ILE A 78 37.18 24.01 0.81
CA ILE A 78 37.80 25.09 0.05
C ILE A 78 39.27 25.10 0.50
N PRO A 79 40.24 24.86 -0.39
CA PRO A 79 41.65 25.02 -0.02
C PRO A 79 41.94 26.50 0.24
N ALA A 80 42.77 26.73 1.27
CA ALA A 80 43.26 28.04 1.69
C ALA A 80 44.18 28.69 0.65
#